data_AF-A0A507FIW8-F1
#
_entry.id   AF-A0A507FIW8-F1
#
_cell.length_a   1.000
_cell.length_b   1.000
_cell.length_c   1.000
_cell.angle_alpha   90.00
_cell.angle_beta   90.00
_cell.angle_gamma   90.00
#
_symmetry.space_group_name_H-M   'P 1'
#
loop_
_entity.id
_entity.type
_entity.pdbx_description
1 polymer ?
#
loop_
_entity_poly.entity_id
_entity_poly.type
_entity_poly.pdbx_seq_one_letter_code
_entity_poly.pdbx_strand_id
1 'polypeptide(L)'
;MATTEFCYGVYQGPGGIGSSGWLDYINCRDSRPTASINTNWPPAGCPASPPPAPDLSWSNAGPLSFPSNLDGGYGTPLTQLQAYGIMSLVWVAENSEGNLDGVVPWYKAYSYIQNIGDGRGFTTNIVGFCSGTGDLLVFLQNLQKISPCHPLTKYIPDVQLLFNGDLTGLEGFPQLVLAYGGGPNASGVIVPHMMPLFLTRVLTFQGDGPIDPAYVEATWTTLTNSGDGGYWGAAMDYSRKYHLSLPISKGQLYDIALNSGISGLDTVINRVGTAPPTPETSGQDAEVKWLLNLQSEWLNYIAENPSIDDGQLDRGLMWQHLVDPSKTQKNGRGQVGANNNVPILDLAFPFSVNCYGSTFNIQAPEVAPRPSTTPTMPATSKITTRTTVFQTPVISTATIPSATPSKTAPFPATTIKSTFSTRSRRTKSSSRTTTSKKSSAVTLAVSKPSSSRIQATSTGVGVGVSNGAACTQFGQWACSNVCICNYTDTADGFALVWYCSEKDAFCTV
;
A
#
# COMPACT_ATOMS: atom_id res chain seq x y z
N MET A 1 12.18 31.40 1.86
CA MET A 1 11.16 30.40 2.25
C MET A 1 11.37 29.21 1.32
N ALA A 2 12.13 28.22 1.79
CA ALA A 2 12.44 27.00 1.05
C ALA A 2 11.34 25.99 1.38
N THR A 3 10.42 25.78 0.46
CA THR A 3 9.38 24.75 0.55
C THR A 3 9.80 23.58 -0.36
N THR A 4 9.47 22.36 0.09
CA THR A 4 9.13 21.15 -0.71
C THR A 4 10.11 19.98 -0.94
N GLU A 5 11.28 19.86 -0.32
CA GLU A 5 12.11 18.63 -0.52
C GLU A 5 12.17 17.65 0.67
N PHE A 6 11.65 18.01 1.86
CA PHE A 6 11.79 17.17 3.06
C PHE A 6 10.90 15.91 3.07
N CYS A 7 9.94 15.78 2.16
CA CYS A 7 8.84 14.83 2.29
C CYS A 7 8.88 13.62 1.37
N TYR A 8 9.92 13.46 0.55
CA TYR A 8 10.01 12.31 -0.35
C TYR A 8 11.36 11.60 -0.12
N GLY A 9 11.34 10.28 0.03
CA GLY A 9 12.52 9.46 0.36
C GLY A 9 12.66 9.12 1.85
N VAL A 10 13.62 8.29 2.26
CA VAL A 10 13.82 7.81 3.66
C VAL A 10 14.38 8.91 4.56
N TYR A 11 13.89 9.06 5.80
CA TYR A 11 14.44 10.01 6.77
C TYR A 11 15.96 9.83 6.98
N GLN A 12 16.75 10.84 6.60
CA GLN A 12 18.23 10.88 6.77
C GLN A 12 18.67 11.85 7.89
N GLY A 13 17.74 12.41 8.67
CA GLY A 13 18.06 13.45 9.64
C GLY A 13 18.80 12.90 10.88
N PRO A 14 19.43 13.79 11.67
CA PRO A 14 20.16 13.38 12.87
C PRO A 14 19.17 12.87 13.94
N GLY A 15 19.20 11.55 14.18
CA GLY A 15 18.39 10.87 15.18
C GLY A 15 17.41 9.87 14.59
N GLY A 16 16.72 9.11 15.44
CA GLY A 16 15.77 8.10 15.02
C GLY A 16 14.31 8.54 15.05
N ILE A 17 13.37 7.59 14.93
CA ILE A 17 11.93 7.80 15.16
C ILE A 17 11.73 8.59 16.46
N GLY A 18 10.96 9.68 16.39
CA GLY A 18 10.71 10.57 17.53
C GLY A 18 11.80 11.60 17.83
N SER A 19 12.87 11.68 17.02
CA SER A 19 13.84 12.78 17.10
C SER A 19 13.24 14.11 16.63
N SER A 20 13.93 15.21 16.95
CA SER A 20 13.47 16.57 16.63
C SER A 20 13.28 16.84 15.14
N GLY A 21 13.95 16.11 14.23
CA GLY A 21 13.76 16.26 12.78
C GLY A 21 12.84 15.20 12.16
N TRP A 22 12.56 14.11 12.87
CA TRP A 22 11.74 13.02 12.33
C TRP A 22 10.27 13.42 12.20
N LEU A 23 9.74 14.15 13.19
CA LEU A 23 8.36 14.67 13.14
C LEU A 23 8.16 15.65 12.00
N ASP A 24 9.12 16.53 11.75
CA ASP A 24 9.05 17.47 10.63
C ASP A 24 9.17 16.75 9.27
N TYR A 25 9.91 15.64 9.19
CA TYR A 25 10.02 14.81 7.98
C TYR A 25 8.70 14.10 7.64
N ILE A 26 8.01 13.51 8.62
CA ILE A 26 6.70 12.87 8.39
C ILE A 26 5.57 13.87 8.23
N ASN A 27 5.83 15.17 8.45
CA ASN A 27 4.82 16.21 8.45
C ASN A 27 5.20 17.37 7.54
N CYS A 28 4.68 17.36 6.32
CA CYS A 28 4.99 18.36 5.30
C CYS A 28 4.37 19.74 5.55
N ARG A 29 3.67 19.93 6.68
CA ARG A 29 3.01 21.18 7.07
C ARG A 29 3.49 21.68 8.42
N ASP A 30 3.38 22.98 8.63
CA ASP A 30 3.69 23.65 9.91
C ASP A 30 2.74 23.26 11.07
N SER A 31 1.67 22.50 10.79
CA SER A 31 0.72 22.00 11.79
C SER A 31 1.31 20.83 12.55
N ARG A 32 1.82 21.06 13.76
CA ARG A 32 2.37 19.99 14.61
C ARG A 32 1.26 19.23 15.35
N PRO A 33 1.36 17.89 15.49
CA PRO A 33 0.43 17.13 16.32
C PRO A 33 0.42 17.63 17.77
N THR A 34 -0.73 17.56 18.43
CA THR A 34 -0.88 17.91 19.86
C THR A 34 -1.28 16.70 20.69
N ALA A 35 -1.16 16.81 22.02
CA ALA A 35 -1.58 15.76 22.93
C ALA A 35 -3.05 15.38 22.75
N SER A 36 -3.32 14.06 22.75
CA SER A 36 -4.66 13.47 22.72
C SER A 36 -5.54 13.96 23.86
N ILE A 37 -6.82 14.24 23.57
CA ILE A 37 -7.84 14.60 24.57
C ILE A 37 -8.30 13.40 25.39
N ASN A 38 -7.99 12.18 24.96
CA ASN A 38 -8.40 10.96 25.61
C ASN A 38 -7.53 10.64 26.83
N THR A 39 -7.88 11.26 27.96
CA THR A 39 -7.23 11.03 29.26
C THR A 39 -7.74 9.78 29.98
N ASN A 40 -8.79 9.12 29.46
CA ASN A 40 -9.41 7.93 30.05
C ASN A 40 -8.84 6.62 29.50
N TRP A 41 -7.84 6.68 28.62
CA TRP A 41 -7.10 5.52 28.16
C TRP A 41 -5.92 5.25 29.11
N PRO A 42 -5.63 3.99 29.50
CA PRO A 42 -6.20 2.76 28.96
C PRO A 42 -7.52 2.34 29.61
N PRO A 43 -8.38 1.56 28.92
CA PRO A 43 -9.62 1.02 29.50
C PRO A 43 -9.38 0.19 30.76
N ALA A 44 -10.40 0.08 31.61
CA ALA A 44 -10.33 -0.77 32.80
C ALA A 44 -9.96 -2.22 32.44
N GLY A 45 -8.97 -2.78 33.17
CA GLY A 45 -8.45 -4.12 32.91
C GLY A 45 -7.24 -4.16 31.96
N CYS A 46 -6.90 -3.04 31.32
CA CYS A 46 -5.66 -2.92 30.53
C CYS A 46 -4.47 -2.49 31.39
N PRO A 47 -3.23 -2.84 31.00
CA PRO A 47 -2.02 -2.35 31.66
C PRO A 47 -1.93 -0.83 31.63
N ALA A 48 -1.52 -0.20 32.73
CA ALA A 48 -1.45 1.26 32.88
C ALA A 48 -0.46 1.95 31.92
N SER A 49 0.52 1.19 31.39
CA SER A 49 1.42 1.67 30.34
C SER A 49 1.41 0.67 29.19
N PRO A 50 1.27 1.11 27.93
CA PRO A 50 1.48 0.23 26.79
C PRO A 50 2.93 -0.25 26.77
N PRO A 51 3.21 -1.46 26.28
CA PRO A 51 4.58 -1.88 26.06
C PRO A 51 5.22 -0.89 25.05
N PRO A 52 6.40 -0.34 25.37
CA PRO A 52 7.06 0.69 24.55
C PRO A 52 7.71 0.13 23.28
N ALA A 53 7.60 -1.19 23.05
CA ALA A 53 8.24 -1.87 21.94
C ALA A 53 7.34 -2.98 21.39
N PRO A 54 7.41 -3.27 20.08
CA PRO A 54 6.73 -4.42 19.49
C PRO A 54 7.19 -5.71 20.17
N ASP A 55 6.27 -6.68 20.29
CA ASP A 55 6.61 -8.00 20.79
C ASP A 55 7.54 -8.69 19.78
N LEU A 56 8.77 -8.96 20.19
CA LEU A 56 9.79 -9.57 19.35
C LEU A 56 9.46 -11.03 18.96
N SER A 57 8.43 -11.63 19.57
CA SER A 57 7.92 -12.94 19.18
C SER A 57 7.02 -12.92 17.94
N TRP A 58 6.50 -11.75 17.54
CA TRP A 58 5.72 -11.66 16.30
C TRP A 58 6.60 -11.88 15.07
N SER A 59 5.98 -12.37 14.00
CA SER A 59 6.68 -12.54 12.71
C SER A 59 6.81 -11.19 11.99
N ASN A 60 7.81 -11.08 11.12
CA ASN A 60 7.88 -9.95 10.19
C ASN A 60 6.77 -10.08 9.12
N ALA A 61 6.32 -8.94 8.60
CA ALA A 61 5.45 -8.92 7.43
C ALA A 61 6.19 -9.47 6.19
N GLY A 62 5.46 -10.14 5.32
CA GLY A 62 5.95 -10.74 4.08
C GLY A 62 4.91 -10.70 2.97
N PRO A 63 5.24 -11.25 1.78
CA PRO A 63 4.42 -11.16 0.58
C PRO A 63 3.00 -11.72 0.71
N LEU A 64 2.79 -12.63 1.66
CA LEU A 64 1.50 -13.29 1.95
C LEU A 64 0.91 -12.87 3.30
N SER A 65 1.33 -11.73 3.87
CA SER A 65 0.81 -11.21 5.15
C SER A 65 -0.57 -10.59 4.99
N PHE A 66 -1.54 -11.40 4.55
CA PHE A 66 -2.97 -11.09 4.47
C PHE A 66 -3.77 -12.36 4.82
N PRO A 67 -5.08 -12.25 5.11
CA PRO A 67 -5.90 -13.41 5.45
C PRO A 67 -5.80 -14.51 4.40
N SER A 68 -5.64 -15.76 4.84
CA SER A 68 -5.55 -16.91 3.93
C SER A 68 -6.85 -17.18 3.17
N ASN A 69 -7.97 -16.64 3.66
CA ASN A 69 -9.31 -16.71 3.10
C ASN A 69 -9.86 -15.33 2.68
N LEU A 70 -9.01 -14.50 2.07
CA LEU A 70 -9.32 -13.10 1.75
C LEU A 70 -10.48 -12.87 0.76
N ASP A 71 -10.63 -13.70 -0.28
CA ASP A 71 -11.60 -13.45 -1.35
C ASP A 71 -13.05 -13.74 -0.92
N GLY A 72 -13.94 -12.76 -1.11
CA GLY A 72 -15.39 -12.93 -0.94
C GLY A 72 -16.20 -12.81 -2.24
N GLY A 73 -15.55 -12.77 -3.41
CA GLY A 73 -16.14 -12.54 -4.73
C GLY A 73 -16.73 -13.80 -5.38
N TYR A 74 -17.42 -13.62 -6.52
CA TYR A 74 -18.08 -14.69 -7.24
C TYR A 74 -17.12 -15.79 -7.69
N GLY A 75 -17.63 -17.03 -7.74
CA GLY A 75 -16.90 -18.19 -8.26
C GLY A 75 -15.84 -18.75 -7.29
N THR A 76 -14.81 -19.37 -7.85
CA THR A 76 -13.70 -19.93 -7.08
C THR A 76 -12.95 -18.81 -6.35
N PRO A 77 -12.71 -18.94 -5.03
CA PRO A 77 -11.90 -17.99 -4.29
C PRO A 77 -10.49 -17.87 -4.87
N LEU A 78 -9.94 -16.66 -4.88
CA LEU A 78 -8.55 -16.41 -5.24
C LEU A 78 -7.60 -17.26 -4.39
N THR A 79 -6.57 -17.80 -5.04
CA THR A 79 -5.40 -18.32 -4.33
C THR A 79 -4.63 -17.18 -3.67
N GLN A 80 -3.79 -17.49 -2.67
CA GLN A 80 -2.93 -16.49 -2.05
C GLN A 80 -1.97 -15.83 -3.05
N LEU A 81 -1.47 -16.59 -4.04
CA LEU A 81 -0.60 -16.03 -5.09
C LEU A 81 -1.37 -15.05 -5.99
N GLN A 82 -2.62 -15.33 -6.31
CA GLN A 82 -3.47 -14.40 -7.08
C GLN A 82 -3.76 -13.12 -6.29
N ALA A 83 -4.08 -13.23 -5.00
CA ALA A 83 -4.22 -12.06 -4.13
C ALA A 83 -2.92 -11.24 -4.05
N TYR A 84 -1.77 -11.90 -3.92
CA TYR A 84 -0.45 -11.26 -4.00
C TYR A 84 -0.22 -10.57 -5.36
N GLY A 85 -0.66 -11.16 -6.48
CA GLY A 85 -0.60 -10.54 -7.80
C GLY A 85 -1.37 -9.23 -7.86
N ILE A 86 -2.59 -9.19 -7.29
CA ILE A 86 -3.39 -7.97 -7.17
C ILE A 86 -2.65 -6.93 -6.32
N MET A 87 -2.11 -7.33 -5.15
CA MET A 87 -1.35 -6.42 -4.28
C MET A 87 -0.11 -5.86 -4.95
N SER A 88 0.56 -6.67 -5.75
CA SER A 88 1.75 -6.26 -6.49
C SER A 88 1.42 -5.21 -7.55
N LEU A 89 0.32 -5.39 -8.29
CA LEU A 89 -0.15 -4.44 -9.30
C LEU A 89 -0.55 -3.09 -8.68
N VAL A 90 -1.29 -3.12 -7.57
CA VAL A 90 -1.63 -1.90 -6.83
C VAL A 90 -0.36 -1.23 -6.30
N TRP A 91 0.56 -1.98 -5.70
CA TRP A 91 1.81 -1.41 -5.19
C TRP A 91 2.61 -0.71 -6.28
N VAL A 92 2.73 -1.35 -7.45
CA VAL A 92 3.37 -0.74 -8.63
C VAL A 92 2.66 0.56 -8.98
N ALA A 93 1.33 0.57 -9.07
CA ALA A 93 0.58 1.77 -9.41
C ALA A 93 0.67 2.92 -8.37
N GLU A 94 0.90 2.60 -7.10
CA GLU A 94 0.94 3.58 -6.00
C GLU A 94 2.36 4.05 -5.65
N ASN A 95 3.38 3.21 -5.88
CA ASN A 95 4.73 3.42 -5.31
C ASN A 95 5.85 3.22 -6.35
N SER A 96 5.56 3.33 -7.65
CA SER A 96 6.53 3.09 -8.72
C SER A 96 7.77 3.98 -8.60
N GLU A 97 8.88 3.40 -8.15
CA GLU A 97 10.22 3.99 -8.21
C GLU A 97 11.21 2.95 -8.75
N GLY A 98 11.83 3.26 -9.91
CA GLY A 98 12.82 2.39 -10.55
C GLY A 98 12.26 1.10 -11.14
N ASN A 99 13.13 0.35 -11.84
CA ASN A 99 12.81 -0.97 -12.35
C ASN A 99 12.92 -2.03 -11.24
N LEU A 100 12.10 -3.07 -11.31
CA LEU A 100 12.13 -4.21 -10.38
C LEU A 100 12.13 -5.54 -11.14
N ASP A 101 12.96 -6.48 -10.71
CA ASP A 101 12.88 -7.89 -11.10
C ASP A 101 12.87 -8.74 -9.83
N GLY A 102 11.71 -9.26 -9.45
CA GLY A 102 11.55 -9.99 -8.19
C GLY A 102 10.18 -9.86 -7.52
N VAL A 103 10.21 -10.01 -6.19
CA VAL A 103 9.04 -9.96 -5.32
C VAL A 103 8.72 -8.50 -4.98
N VAL A 104 7.47 -8.11 -5.17
CA VAL A 104 7.01 -6.75 -4.89
C VAL A 104 6.77 -6.55 -3.38
N PRO A 105 7.39 -5.55 -2.75
CA PRO A 105 7.38 -5.40 -1.29
C PRO A 105 6.16 -4.64 -0.76
N TRP A 106 4.96 -4.95 -1.25
CA TRP A 106 3.72 -4.23 -0.89
C TRP A 106 3.46 -4.21 0.63
N TYR A 107 3.84 -5.28 1.31
CA TYR A 107 3.65 -5.49 2.74
C TYR A 107 4.49 -4.52 3.59
N LYS A 108 5.48 -3.83 3.03
CA LYS A 108 6.26 -2.84 3.78
C LYS A 108 5.43 -1.61 4.17
N ALA A 109 4.35 -1.32 3.45
CA ALA A 109 3.50 -0.17 3.73
C ALA A 109 2.58 -0.33 4.95
N TYR A 110 2.54 -1.48 5.64
CA TYR A 110 1.84 -1.55 6.92
C TYR A 110 2.29 -0.48 7.91
N SER A 111 3.59 -0.18 7.89
CA SER A 111 4.23 0.83 8.74
C SER A 111 4.23 2.23 8.11
N TYR A 112 3.76 2.39 6.87
CA TYR A 112 3.76 3.70 6.21
C TYR A 112 2.92 4.68 7.03
N ILE A 113 3.46 5.88 7.26
CA ILE A 113 2.73 7.01 7.82
C ILE A 113 3.36 8.33 7.43
N GLN A 114 2.56 9.23 6.88
CA GLN A 114 3.00 10.55 6.50
C GLN A 114 1.82 11.53 6.34
N ASN A 115 2.00 12.78 6.73
CA ASN A 115 1.15 13.87 6.28
C ASN A 115 1.79 14.50 5.05
N ILE A 116 1.33 14.07 3.87
CA ILE A 116 1.85 14.52 2.57
C ILE A 116 1.36 15.93 2.17
N GLY A 117 0.61 16.61 3.05
CA GLY A 117 0.23 18.01 2.87
C GLY A 117 -0.95 18.24 1.92
N ASP A 118 -1.64 17.19 1.49
CA ASP A 118 -2.80 17.24 0.59
C ASP A 118 -4.14 17.55 1.30
N GLY A 119 -4.11 17.78 2.62
CA GLY A 119 -5.29 18.12 3.41
C GLY A 119 -6.09 16.91 3.92
N ARG A 120 -5.58 15.68 3.78
CA ARG A 120 -6.18 14.47 4.38
C ARG A 120 -5.63 14.12 5.76
N GLY A 121 -4.55 14.79 6.17
CA GLY A 121 -3.89 14.56 7.46
C GLY A 121 -2.83 13.46 7.35
N PHE A 122 -2.63 12.67 8.41
CA PHE A 122 -1.76 11.49 8.29
C PHE A 122 -2.43 10.46 7.39
N THR A 123 -1.72 10.06 6.34
CA THR A 123 -2.00 8.92 5.46
C THR A 123 -1.15 7.74 5.95
N THR A 124 -1.75 6.57 6.16
CA THR A 124 -1.05 5.43 6.75
C THR A 124 -1.52 4.08 6.23
N ASN A 125 -0.72 3.03 6.46
CA ASN A 125 -1.04 1.63 6.15
C ASN A 125 -1.04 1.34 4.62
N ILE A 126 -1.28 0.09 4.23
CA ILE A 126 -1.10 -0.43 2.86
C ILE A 126 -2.01 0.19 1.79
N VAL A 127 -3.04 0.94 2.19
CA VAL A 127 -4.00 1.62 1.29
C VAL A 127 -4.10 3.12 1.55
N GLY A 128 -3.31 3.67 2.46
CA GLY A 128 -3.37 5.08 2.80
C GLY A 128 -4.65 5.51 3.52
N PHE A 129 -5.02 4.83 4.60
CA PHE A 129 -6.06 5.33 5.51
C PHE A 129 -5.68 6.72 6.01
N CYS A 130 -6.60 7.69 5.95
CA CYS A 130 -6.28 9.06 6.36
C CYS A 130 -7.04 9.52 7.60
N SER A 131 -6.36 10.28 8.46
CA SER A 131 -6.95 10.80 9.69
C SER A 131 -8.13 11.75 9.46
N GLY A 132 -8.19 12.41 8.30
CA GLY A 132 -9.25 13.35 7.94
C GLY A 132 -10.35 12.79 7.02
N THR A 133 -10.32 11.50 6.64
CA THR A 133 -11.26 10.91 5.67
C THR A 133 -12.19 9.85 6.26
N GLY A 134 -12.03 9.51 7.53
CA GLY A 134 -12.92 8.60 8.27
C GLY A 134 -12.56 7.11 8.16
N ASP A 135 -11.87 6.68 7.12
CA ASP A 135 -11.37 5.30 6.98
C ASP A 135 -10.36 4.92 8.07
N LEU A 136 -9.48 5.85 8.50
CA LEU A 136 -8.62 5.62 9.66
C LEU A 136 -9.42 5.40 10.95
N LEU A 137 -10.55 6.08 11.12
CA LEU A 137 -11.44 5.88 12.28
C LEU A 137 -12.02 4.47 12.27
N VAL A 138 -12.46 3.98 11.10
CA VAL A 138 -12.98 2.60 10.94
C VAL A 138 -11.89 1.58 11.28
N PHE A 139 -10.67 1.79 10.80
CA PHE A 139 -9.52 0.96 11.17
C PHE A 139 -9.30 0.90 12.69
N LEU A 140 -9.24 2.06 13.36
CA LEU A 140 -9.00 2.11 14.80
C LEU A 140 -10.15 1.47 15.61
N GLN A 141 -11.40 1.61 15.15
CA GLN A 141 -12.55 0.96 15.77
C GLN A 141 -12.52 -0.56 15.61
N ASN A 142 -12.09 -1.07 14.45
CA ASN A 142 -11.91 -2.51 14.25
C ASN A 142 -10.75 -3.03 15.11
N LEU A 143 -9.64 -2.28 15.18
CA LEU A 143 -8.53 -2.60 16.06
C LEU A 143 -8.94 -2.64 17.53
N GLN A 144 -9.78 -1.72 18.00
CA GLN A 144 -10.31 -1.73 19.36
C GLN A 144 -11.18 -2.96 19.64
N LYS A 145 -11.95 -3.46 18.67
CA LYS A 145 -12.75 -4.68 18.84
C LYS A 145 -11.87 -5.92 18.97
N ILE A 146 -10.77 -5.97 18.22
CA ILE A 146 -9.82 -7.09 18.21
C ILE A 146 -8.92 -7.05 19.46
N SER A 147 -8.38 -5.87 19.78
CA SER A 147 -7.46 -5.63 20.89
C SER A 147 -7.80 -4.33 21.61
N PRO A 148 -8.69 -4.36 22.63
CA PRO A 148 -9.15 -3.17 23.34
C PRO A 148 -8.05 -2.38 24.05
N CYS A 149 -6.96 -3.06 24.43
CA CYS A 149 -5.80 -2.47 25.08
C CYS A 149 -4.72 -1.99 24.09
N HIS A 150 -4.95 -2.09 22.78
CA HIS A 150 -3.98 -1.68 21.78
C HIS A 150 -3.72 -0.17 21.85
N PRO A 151 -2.46 0.33 21.84
CA PRO A 151 -2.19 1.74 22.14
C PRO A 151 -2.77 2.73 21.14
N LEU A 152 -2.86 2.35 19.86
CA LEU A 152 -3.52 3.16 18.83
C LEU A 152 -5.00 3.46 19.13
N THR A 153 -5.68 2.64 19.95
CA THR A 153 -7.09 2.88 20.31
C THR A 153 -7.27 4.13 21.17
N LYS A 154 -6.20 4.65 21.77
CA LYS A 154 -6.19 5.94 22.48
C LYS A 154 -6.71 7.08 21.61
N TYR A 155 -6.40 7.07 20.32
CA TYR A 155 -6.65 8.19 19.41
C TYR A 155 -8.04 8.18 18.78
N ILE A 156 -8.91 7.20 19.08
CA ILE A 156 -10.25 7.10 18.51
C ILE A 156 -11.07 8.38 18.71
N PRO A 157 -11.17 8.97 19.93
CA PRO A 157 -11.94 10.19 20.14
C PRO A 157 -11.35 11.40 19.40
N ASP A 158 -10.02 11.47 19.26
CA ASP A 158 -9.33 12.53 18.54
C ASP A 158 -9.62 12.43 17.05
N VAL A 159 -9.35 11.27 16.43
CA VAL A 159 -9.57 11.02 14.99
C VAL A 159 -11.03 11.23 14.60
N GLN A 160 -11.98 10.91 15.48
CA GLN A 160 -13.40 11.16 15.22
C GLN A 160 -13.74 12.64 15.02
N LEU A 161 -12.93 13.56 15.55
CA LEU A 161 -13.13 15.00 15.45
C LEU A 161 -12.34 15.65 14.29
N LEU A 162 -11.42 14.92 13.65
CA LEU A 162 -10.52 15.47 12.65
C LEU A 162 -11.17 15.58 11.27
N PHE A 163 -10.85 16.68 10.60
CA PHE A 163 -11.19 16.96 9.21
C PHE A 163 -10.16 17.95 8.62
N ASN A 164 -10.11 18.09 7.29
CA ASN A 164 -9.24 19.05 6.59
C ASN A 164 -7.74 18.99 6.95
N GLY A 165 -7.24 17.79 7.29
CA GLY A 165 -5.82 17.56 7.56
C GLY A 165 -5.32 18.10 8.90
N ASP A 166 -6.23 18.36 9.84
CA ASP A 166 -5.91 18.61 11.23
C ASP A 166 -5.20 17.40 11.86
N LEU A 167 -4.22 17.67 12.74
CA LEU A 167 -3.42 16.69 13.47
C LEU A 167 -3.59 16.82 15.00
N THR A 168 -4.56 17.62 15.45
CA THR A 168 -4.89 17.81 16.86
C THR A 168 -5.13 16.46 17.53
N GLY A 169 -4.48 16.23 18.66
CA GLY A 169 -4.63 15.01 19.44
C GLY A 169 -3.79 13.82 18.98
N LEU A 170 -2.98 13.96 17.91
CA LEU A 170 -2.22 12.86 17.31
C LEU A 170 -0.73 12.81 17.72
N GLU A 171 -0.31 13.53 18.75
CA GLU A 171 1.05 13.42 19.29
C GLU A 171 1.35 11.97 19.73
N GLY A 172 2.42 11.38 19.18
CA GLY A 172 2.81 10.00 19.45
C GLY A 172 2.16 8.96 18.53
N PHE A 173 1.17 9.34 17.71
CA PHE A 173 0.47 8.42 16.81
C PHE A 173 1.41 7.79 15.76
N PRO A 174 2.26 8.55 15.04
CA PRO A 174 3.11 7.98 14.01
C PRO A 174 4.15 6.98 14.53
N GLN A 175 4.64 7.18 15.76
CA GLN A 175 5.56 6.24 16.41
C GLN A 175 4.90 4.90 16.69
N LEU A 176 3.62 4.92 17.07
CA LEU A 176 2.85 3.71 17.31
C LEU A 176 2.50 3.00 16.00
N VAL A 177 2.20 3.72 14.93
CA VAL A 177 2.04 3.09 13.61
C VAL A 177 3.30 2.36 13.18
N LEU A 178 4.47 3.00 13.31
CA LEU A 178 5.74 2.33 12.97
C LEU A 178 6.00 1.12 13.85
N ALA A 179 5.79 1.24 15.16
CA ALA A 179 6.04 0.15 16.09
C ALA A 179 5.14 -1.06 15.83
N TYR A 180 3.84 -0.85 15.62
CA TYR A 180 2.87 -1.93 15.49
C TYR A 180 2.70 -2.41 14.04
N GLY A 181 3.05 -1.58 13.05
CA GLY A 181 3.00 -1.90 11.62
C GLY A 181 4.27 -2.57 11.06
N GLY A 182 5.23 -2.95 11.91
CA GLY A 182 6.47 -3.62 11.47
C GLY A 182 7.51 -2.69 10.86
N GLY A 183 7.48 -1.40 11.23
CA GLY A 183 8.49 -0.43 10.83
C GLY A 183 9.87 -0.74 11.43
N PRO A 184 10.91 0.03 11.06
CA PRO A 184 12.27 -0.27 11.49
C PRO A 184 12.39 -0.21 13.01
N ASN A 185 12.83 -1.33 13.60
CA ASN A 185 13.07 -1.41 15.03
C ASN A 185 14.21 -0.46 15.40
N ALA A 186 13.99 0.38 16.41
CA ALA A 186 15.06 1.04 17.13
C ALA A 186 15.78 0.04 18.05
N SER A 187 16.22 -1.10 17.51
CA SER A 187 17.16 -1.98 18.19
C SER A 187 18.52 -1.31 18.13
N GLY A 188 18.75 -0.36 19.05
CA GLY A 188 20.07 0.21 19.26
C GLY A 188 21.04 -0.88 19.67
N VAL A 189 21.75 -1.47 18.71
CA VAL A 189 22.97 -2.20 19.01
C VAL A 189 23.94 -1.16 19.57
N ILE A 190 24.26 -1.26 20.85
CA ILE A 190 25.40 -0.55 21.42
C ILE A 190 26.63 -1.21 20.80
N VAL A 191 27.12 -0.67 19.70
CA VAL A 191 28.50 -0.96 19.27
C VAL A 191 29.42 -0.15 20.17
N PRO A 192 30.22 -0.78 21.05
CA PRO A 192 31.24 -0.04 21.76
C PRO A 192 32.34 0.26 20.74
N HIS A 193 32.32 1.45 20.15
CA HIS A 193 33.49 1.94 19.43
C HIS A 193 34.49 2.40 20.48
N MET A 194 35.62 1.69 20.56
CA MET A 194 36.72 2.02 21.46
C MET A 194 37.42 3.31 21.00
N MET A 195 36.86 4.47 21.34
CA MET A 195 37.57 5.75 21.35
C MET A 195 37.06 6.58 22.54
N PRO A 196 37.94 7.11 23.40
CA PRO A 196 37.51 7.88 24.56
C PRO A 196 37.18 9.31 24.11
N LEU A 197 35.91 9.74 24.24
CA LEU A 197 35.47 11.08 24.70
C LEU A 197 34.14 11.62 24.12
N PHE A 198 33.45 10.92 23.20
CA PHE A 198 32.10 11.34 22.80
C PHE A 198 31.15 10.14 22.65
N LEU A 199 30.22 10.00 23.60
CA LEU A 199 29.15 9.00 23.55
C LEU A 199 28.02 9.51 22.63
N THR A 200 28.24 9.52 21.32
CA THR A 200 27.16 9.78 20.37
C THR A 200 26.37 8.49 20.19
N ARG A 201 25.12 8.45 20.68
CA ARG A 201 24.19 7.35 20.39
C ARG A 201 23.88 7.36 18.89
N VAL A 202 24.50 6.46 18.14
CA VAL A 202 24.07 6.13 16.78
C VAL A 202 23.12 4.95 16.90
N LEU A 203 21.81 5.20 16.81
CA LEU A 203 20.83 4.14 16.62
C LEU A 203 20.95 3.68 15.16
N THR A 204 21.53 2.50 14.93
CA THR A 204 21.51 1.88 13.61
C THR A 204 20.16 1.17 13.44
N PHE A 205 19.34 1.64 12.50
CA PHE A 205 18.10 0.96 12.12
C PHE A 205 18.44 -0.32 11.35
N GLN A 206 18.00 -1.46 11.86
CA GLN A 206 18.30 -2.76 11.27
C GLN A 206 17.00 -3.40 10.78
N GLY A 207 16.67 -3.19 9.50
CA GLY A 207 15.59 -3.88 8.80
C GLY A 207 14.17 -3.61 9.31
N ASP A 208 13.21 -4.23 8.62
CA ASP A 208 11.78 -4.21 8.99
C ASP A 208 11.56 -5.03 10.28
N GLY A 209 10.72 -4.52 11.17
CA GLY A 209 10.42 -5.12 12.47
C GLY A 209 9.27 -6.14 12.43
N PRO A 210 9.04 -6.84 13.56
CA PRO A 210 7.91 -7.75 13.70
C PRO A 210 6.60 -6.94 13.74
N ILE A 211 5.54 -7.47 13.14
CA ILE A 211 4.25 -6.78 12.96
C ILE A 211 3.19 -7.34 13.90
N ASP A 212 2.37 -6.47 14.51
CA ASP A 212 1.28 -6.91 15.40
C ASP A 212 0.19 -7.64 14.58
N PRO A 213 -0.12 -8.91 14.89
CA PRO A 213 -1.21 -9.64 14.26
C PRO A 213 -2.57 -8.93 14.34
N ALA A 214 -2.87 -8.25 15.45
CA ALA A 214 -4.13 -7.51 15.60
C ALA A 214 -4.17 -6.27 14.69
N TYR A 215 -3.02 -5.64 14.44
CA TYR A 215 -2.90 -4.52 13.49
C TYR A 215 -3.15 -5.00 12.05
N VAL A 216 -2.58 -6.15 11.67
CA VAL A 216 -2.84 -6.79 10.36
C VAL A 216 -4.30 -7.20 10.23
N GLU A 217 -4.87 -7.87 11.25
CA GLU A 217 -6.27 -8.28 11.24
C GLU A 217 -7.22 -7.08 11.14
N ALA A 218 -6.97 -6.01 11.88
CA ALA A 218 -7.77 -4.78 11.79
C ALA A 218 -7.69 -4.11 10.42
N THR A 219 -6.51 -4.15 9.79
CA THR A 219 -6.30 -3.63 8.42
C THR A 219 -7.21 -4.36 7.45
N TRP A 220 -7.15 -5.69 7.42
CA TRP A 220 -7.94 -6.48 6.49
C TRP A 220 -9.42 -6.54 6.83
N THR A 221 -9.78 -6.51 8.12
CA THR A 221 -11.18 -6.35 8.54
C THR A 221 -11.77 -5.05 8.02
N THR A 222 -10.97 -3.99 7.96
CA THR A 222 -11.41 -2.70 7.40
C THR A 222 -11.57 -2.78 5.89
N LEU A 223 -10.57 -3.31 5.18
CA LEU A 223 -10.58 -3.44 3.71
C LEU A 223 -11.69 -4.35 3.18
N THR A 224 -12.04 -5.40 3.92
CA THR A 224 -13.04 -6.40 3.50
C THR A 224 -14.48 -6.01 3.82
N ASN A 225 -14.72 -4.88 4.51
CA ASN A 225 -16.07 -4.36 4.72
C ASN A 225 -16.68 -3.87 3.40
N SER A 226 -18.01 -3.95 3.29
CA SER A 226 -18.78 -3.27 2.23
C SER A 226 -19.09 -1.85 2.68
N GLY A 227 -18.25 -0.86 2.37
CA GLY A 227 -18.46 0.54 2.80
C GLY A 227 -17.19 1.39 2.88
N ASP A 228 -17.21 2.42 3.73
CA ASP A 228 -16.09 3.36 3.92
C ASP A 228 -14.79 2.63 4.33
N GLY A 229 -13.71 2.84 3.59
CA GLY A 229 -12.43 2.12 3.74
C GLY A 229 -12.44 0.67 3.25
N GLY A 230 -13.59 0.17 2.80
CA GLY A 230 -13.87 -1.19 2.39
C GLY A 230 -13.65 -1.48 0.90
N TYR A 231 -12.48 -1.09 0.38
CA TYR A 231 -12.18 -1.16 -1.06
C TYR A 231 -12.23 -2.59 -1.62
N TRP A 232 -11.71 -3.57 -0.86
CA TRP A 232 -11.74 -4.98 -1.25
C TRP A 232 -13.16 -5.54 -1.16
N GLY A 233 -13.86 -5.28 -0.06
CA GLY A 233 -15.24 -5.73 0.13
C GLY A 233 -16.17 -5.24 -0.98
N ALA A 234 -16.09 -3.95 -1.33
CA ALA A 234 -16.86 -3.37 -2.42
C ALA A 234 -16.54 -4.00 -3.80
N ALA A 235 -15.26 -4.25 -4.09
CA ALA A 235 -14.88 -4.95 -5.31
C ALA A 235 -15.45 -6.37 -5.37
N MET A 236 -15.44 -7.09 -4.24
CA MET A 236 -16.02 -8.43 -4.16
C MET A 236 -17.55 -8.43 -4.24
N ASP A 237 -18.22 -7.39 -3.72
CA ASP A 237 -19.66 -7.19 -3.93
C ASP A 237 -20.00 -7.06 -5.40
N TYR A 238 -19.22 -6.28 -6.15
CA TYR A 238 -19.40 -6.11 -7.58
C TYR A 238 -19.09 -7.39 -8.37
N SER A 239 -18.05 -8.12 -7.96
CA SER A 239 -17.78 -9.46 -8.49
C SER A 239 -18.99 -10.39 -8.33
N ARG A 240 -19.61 -10.43 -7.15
CA ARG A 240 -20.85 -11.18 -6.90
C ARG A 240 -22.02 -10.72 -7.75
N LYS A 241 -22.24 -9.40 -7.82
CA LYS A 241 -23.35 -8.80 -8.57
C LYS A 241 -23.31 -9.12 -10.07
N TYR A 242 -22.13 -9.18 -10.66
CA TYR A 242 -21.92 -9.33 -12.10
C TYR A 242 -21.34 -10.69 -12.52
N HIS A 243 -21.32 -11.66 -11.62
CA HIS A 243 -20.78 -13.01 -11.85
C HIS A 243 -19.33 -13.01 -12.38
N LEU A 244 -18.47 -12.16 -11.82
CA LEU A 244 -17.09 -11.98 -12.28
C LEU A 244 -16.17 -12.93 -11.52
N SER A 245 -15.73 -14.02 -12.15
CA SER A 245 -14.90 -15.03 -11.49
C SER A 245 -13.41 -14.92 -11.81
N LEU A 246 -13.02 -14.13 -12.83
CA LEU A 246 -11.61 -13.97 -13.17
C LEU A 246 -10.86 -13.18 -12.09
N PRO A 247 -9.64 -13.63 -11.72
CA PRO A 247 -8.74 -12.89 -10.84
C PRO A 247 -8.45 -11.46 -11.29
N ILE A 248 -8.20 -11.26 -12.59
CA ILE A 248 -7.92 -9.94 -13.14
C ILE A 248 -9.12 -8.98 -13.00
N SER A 249 -10.36 -9.48 -13.13
CA SER A 249 -11.58 -8.67 -12.94
C SER A 249 -11.70 -8.20 -11.49
N LYS A 250 -11.52 -9.13 -10.53
CA LYS A 250 -11.57 -8.84 -9.10
C LYS A 250 -10.50 -7.82 -8.69
N GLY A 251 -9.28 -7.99 -9.22
CA GLY A 251 -8.17 -7.07 -9.00
C GLY A 251 -8.42 -5.67 -9.56
N GLN A 252 -8.91 -5.56 -10.78
CA GLN A 252 -9.22 -4.26 -11.40
C GLN A 252 -10.30 -3.50 -10.63
N LEU A 253 -11.35 -4.19 -10.17
CA LEU A 253 -12.40 -3.56 -9.36
C LEU A 253 -11.85 -3.01 -8.05
N TYR A 254 -10.96 -3.77 -7.39
CA TYR A 254 -10.28 -3.33 -6.17
C TYR A 254 -9.40 -2.10 -6.43
N ASP A 255 -8.63 -2.12 -7.52
CA ASP A 255 -7.76 -1.02 -7.92
C ASP A 255 -8.54 0.28 -8.20
N ILE A 256 -9.65 0.19 -8.94
CA ILE A 256 -10.51 1.36 -9.23
C ILE A 256 -11.16 1.88 -7.95
N ALA A 257 -11.67 0.98 -7.08
CA ALA A 257 -12.23 1.37 -5.78
C ALA A 257 -11.21 2.11 -4.92
N LEU A 258 -9.98 1.61 -4.87
CA LEU A 258 -8.90 2.22 -4.10
C LEU A 258 -8.52 3.59 -4.67
N ASN A 259 -8.38 3.70 -5.99
CA ASN A 259 -7.91 4.92 -6.64
C ASN A 259 -8.95 6.05 -6.66
N SER A 260 -10.22 5.70 -6.94
CA SER A 260 -11.29 6.67 -7.19
C SER A 260 -12.33 6.75 -6.06
N GLY A 261 -12.14 5.96 -5.01
CA GLY A 261 -13.17 5.68 -4.00
C GLY A 261 -14.31 4.82 -4.57
N ILE A 262 -15.21 4.39 -3.68
CA ILE A 262 -16.35 3.55 -4.07
C ILE A 262 -17.30 4.30 -5.02
N SER A 263 -17.49 5.61 -4.84
CA SER A 263 -18.30 6.44 -5.74
C SER A 263 -17.72 6.53 -7.16
N GLY A 264 -16.40 6.54 -7.28
CA GLY A 264 -15.74 6.51 -8.58
C GLY A 264 -15.94 5.15 -9.25
N LEU A 265 -15.74 4.06 -8.51
CA LEU A 265 -16.05 2.70 -8.99
C LEU A 265 -17.51 2.58 -9.46
N ASP A 266 -18.47 3.05 -8.67
CA ASP A 266 -19.89 3.06 -9.02
C ASP A 266 -20.14 3.81 -10.34
N THR A 267 -19.50 4.97 -10.50
CA THR A 267 -19.61 5.79 -11.71
C THR A 267 -19.11 5.06 -12.94
N VAL A 268 -17.94 4.42 -12.84
CA VAL A 268 -17.31 3.68 -13.95
C VAL A 268 -18.17 2.47 -14.33
N ILE A 269 -18.61 1.69 -13.34
CA ILE A 269 -19.46 0.51 -13.58
C ILE A 269 -20.78 0.88 -14.25
N ASN A 270 -21.41 1.98 -13.84
CA ASN A 270 -22.69 2.41 -14.42
C ASN A 270 -22.60 2.87 -15.89
N ARG A 271 -21.39 3.13 -16.38
CA ARG A 271 -21.13 3.48 -17.79
C ARG A 271 -20.90 2.26 -18.68
N VAL A 272 -20.65 1.08 -18.09
CA VAL A 272 -20.40 -0.15 -18.87
C VAL A 272 -21.66 -0.54 -19.64
N GLY A 273 -21.61 -0.37 -20.96
CA GLY A 273 -22.71 -0.73 -21.87
C GLY A 273 -22.72 -2.20 -22.27
N THR A 274 -21.63 -2.93 -22.01
CA THR A 274 -21.51 -4.36 -22.30
C THR A 274 -22.25 -5.16 -21.23
N ALA A 275 -23.04 -6.17 -21.65
CA ALA A 275 -23.75 -7.02 -20.72
C ALA A 275 -22.76 -7.83 -19.85
N PRO A 276 -22.99 -7.93 -18.52
CA PRO A 276 -22.16 -8.76 -17.65
C PRO A 276 -22.31 -10.25 -17.99
N PRO A 277 -21.34 -11.10 -17.63
CA PRO A 277 -21.46 -12.53 -17.83
C PRO A 277 -22.62 -13.12 -17.01
N THR A 278 -23.19 -14.20 -17.55
CA THR A 278 -24.07 -15.13 -16.83
C THR A 278 -23.22 -16.12 -16.01
N PRO A 279 -23.82 -16.88 -15.07
CA PRO A 279 -23.13 -17.99 -14.41
C PRO A 279 -22.46 -18.96 -15.38
N GLU A 280 -23.08 -19.24 -16.53
CA GLU A 280 -22.57 -20.18 -17.54
C GLU A 280 -21.42 -19.61 -18.38
N THR A 281 -21.32 -18.29 -18.47
CA THR A 281 -20.30 -17.58 -19.26
C THR A 281 -19.28 -16.82 -18.38
N SER A 282 -19.36 -16.98 -17.06
CA SER A 282 -18.40 -16.45 -16.10
C SER A 282 -17.03 -17.09 -16.33
N GLY A 283 -15.96 -16.30 -16.21
CA GLY A 283 -14.60 -16.78 -16.47
C GLY A 283 -14.25 -16.98 -17.95
N GLN A 284 -15.15 -16.60 -18.87
CA GLN A 284 -14.98 -16.78 -20.32
C GLN A 284 -15.00 -15.43 -21.07
N ASP A 285 -15.06 -15.47 -22.40
CA ASP A 285 -15.05 -14.29 -23.29
C ASP A 285 -16.07 -13.21 -22.93
N ALA A 286 -17.23 -13.58 -22.38
CA ALA A 286 -18.24 -12.61 -21.95
C ALA A 286 -17.72 -11.72 -20.82
N GLU A 287 -17.00 -12.31 -19.85
CA GLU A 287 -16.38 -11.56 -18.75
C GLU A 287 -15.22 -10.70 -19.26
N VAL A 288 -14.39 -11.22 -20.17
CA VAL A 288 -13.27 -10.47 -20.76
C VAL A 288 -13.78 -9.25 -21.54
N LYS A 289 -14.85 -9.39 -22.33
CA LYS A 289 -15.48 -8.27 -23.06
C LYS A 289 -16.05 -7.23 -22.11
N TRP A 290 -16.71 -7.67 -21.05
CA TRP A 290 -17.23 -6.77 -20.02
C TRP A 290 -16.10 -6.00 -19.33
N LEU A 291 -15.02 -6.68 -18.96
CA LEU A 291 -13.85 -6.07 -18.33
C LEU A 291 -13.14 -5.06 -19.24
N LEU A 292 -12.98 -5.38 -20.53
CA LEU A 292 -12.39 -4.43 -21.49
C LEU A 292 -13.26 -3.17 -21.63
N ASN A 293 -14.59 -3.29 -21.60
CA ASN A 293 -15.46 -2.12 -21.58
C ASN A 293 -15.33 -1.33 -20.26
N LEU A 294 -15.27 -2.00 -19.11
CA LEU A 294 -14.98 -1.36 -17.82
C LEU A 294 -13.67 -0.56 -17.88
N GLN A 295 -12.60 -1.15 -18.45
CA GLN A 295 -11.30 -0.49 -18.58
C GLN A 295 -11.34 0.71 -19.53
N SER A 296 -12.12 0.65 -20.62
CA SER A 296 -12.37 1.82 -21.46
C SER A 296 -13.08 2.94 -20.70
N GLU A 297 -14.12 2.62 -19.92
CA GLU A 297 -14.82 3.61 -19.10
C GLU A 297 -13.94 4.16 -17.97
N TRP A 298 -13.03 3.35 -17.43
CA TRP A 298 -12.05 3.79 -16.46
C TRP A 298 -11.09 4.83 -17.05
N LEU A 299 -10.56 4.58 -18.24
CA LEU A 299 -9.71 5.54 -18.95
C LEU A 299 -10.45 6.85 -19.27
N ASN A 300 -11.75 6.77 -19.66
CA ASN A 300 -12.58 7.95 -19.85
C ASN A 300 -12.77 8.73 -18.54
N TYR A 301 -13.03 8.03 -17.44
CA TYR A 301 -13.20 8.65 -16.13
C TYR A 301 -11.92 9.38 -15.68
N ILE A 302 -10.74 8.78 -15.86
CA ILE A 302 -9.45 9.45 -15.59
C ILE A 302 -9.33 10.74 -16.41
N ALA A 303 -9.61 10.68 -17.72
CA ALA A 303 -9.50 11.83 -18.61
C ALA A 303 -10.47 12.98 -18.24
N GLU A 304 -11.65 12.65 -17.69
CA GLU A 304 -12.66 13.62 -17.24
C GLU A 304 -12.37 14.21 -15.86
N ASN A 305 -11.54 13.56 -15.04
CA ASN A 305 -11.27 13.93 -13.64
C ASN A 305 -9.77 14.17 -13.41
N PRO A 306 -9.21 15.29 -13.92
CA PRO A 306 -7.77 15.55 -13.87
C PRO A 306 -7.21 15.74 -12.44
N SER A 307 -8.08 15.90 -11.43
CA SER A 307 -7.67 15.94 -10.02
C SER A 307 -7.14 14.60 -9.48
N ILE A 308 -7.26 13.51 -10.26
CA ILE A 308 -6.80 12.17 -9.87
C ILE A 308 -5.32 11.95 -10.27
N ASP A 309 -4.63 12.97 -10.82
CA ASP A 309 -3.26 12.96 -11.37
C ASP A 309 -3.19 12.49 -12.84
N ASP A 310 -2.45 13.24 -13.68
CA ASP A 310 -2.18 12.93 -15.08
C ASP A 310 -1.45 11.58 -15.24
N GLY A 311 -0.77 11.13 -14.18
CA GLY A 311 -0.12 9.82 -14.13
C GLY A 311 -1.08 8.61 -14.13
N GLN A 312 -2.35 8.77 -13.80
CA GLN A 312 -3.27 7.61 -13.69
C GLN A 312 -3.58 6.94 -15.01
N LEU A 313 -3.34 7.62 -16.13
CA LEU A 313 -3.40 6.99 -17.44
C LEU A 313 -2.47 5.77 -17.50
N ASP A 314 -1.25 5.88 -16.95
CA ASP A 314 -0.28 4.80 -16.91
C ASP A 314 -0.84 3.57 -16.17
N ARG A 315 -1.50 3.80 -15.03
CA ARG A 315 -2.19 2.76 -14.24
C ARG A 315 -3.30 2.09 -15.03
N GLY A 316 -4.17 2.87 -15.69
CA GLY A 316 -5.25 2.32 -16.51
C GLY A 316 -4.73 1.50 -17.69
N LEU A 317 -3.67 1.96 -18.36
CA LEU A 317 -3.02 1.25 -19.46
C LEU A 317 -2.34 -0.03 -19.00
N MET A 318 -1.71 -0.02 -17.81
CA MET A 318 -1.11 -1.21 -17.21
C MET A 318 -2.13 -2.35 -17.10
N TRP A 319 -3.26 -2.08 -16.45
CA TRP A 319 -4.29 -3.10 -16.30
C TRP A 319 -4.94 -3.52 -17.62
N GLN A 320 -5.16 -2.57 -18.55
CA GLN A 320 -5.75 -2.89 -19.85
C GLN A 320 -4.84 -3.83 -20.66
N HIS A 321 -3.53 -3.59 -20.63
CA HIS A 321 -2.58 -4.41 -21.37
C HIS A 321 -2.41 -5.82 -20.79
N LEU A 322 -2.69 -6.02 -19.49
CA LEU A 322 -2.74 -7.37 -18.90
C LEU A 322 -3.91 -8.19 -19.43
N VAL A 323 -5.02 -7.56 -19.82
CA VAL A 323 -6.19 -8.23 -20.40
C VAL A 323 -6.05 -8.41 -21.91
N ASP A 324 -5.56 -7.38 -22.60
CA ASP A 324 -5.38 -7.37 -24.05
C ASP A 324 -3.97 -6.87 -24.44
N PRO A 325 -3.00 -7.79 -24.63
CA PRO A 325 -1.64 -7.45 -25.07
C PRO A 325 -1.53 -6.80 -26.46
N SER A 326 -2.62 -6.77 -27.24
CA SER A 326 -2.61 -6.08 -28.53
C SER A 326 -2.76 -4.56 -28.41
N LYS A 327 -3.05 -4.04 -27.21
CA LYS A 327 -3.19 -2.60 -26.96
C LYS A 327 -1.83 -1.90 -27.08
N THR A 328 -1.74 -0.99 -28.04
CA THR A 328 -0.49 -0.26 -28.35
C THR A 328 -0.45 1.15 -27.81
N GLN A 329 -1.48 1.59 -27.07
CA GLN A 329 -1.51 2.91 -26.46
C GLN A 329 -0.34 3.05 -25.48
N LYS A 330 0.40 4.13 -25.63
CA LYS A 330 1.59 4.42 -24.84
C LYS A 330 1.26 5.37 -23.69
N ASN A 331 1.93 5.13 -22.57
CA ASN A 331 1.89 5.93 -21.37
C ASN A 331 2.72 7.23 -21.53
N GLY A 332 2.75 8.09 -20.51
CA GLY A 332 3.46 9.38 -20.56
C GLY A 332 4.98 9.27 -20.80
N ARG A 333 5.53 8.06 -20.68
CA ARG A 333 6.95 7.73 -20.87
C ARG A 333 7.22 6.91 -22.14
N GLY A 334 6.21 6.73 -22.99
CA GLY A 334 6.34 6.05 -24.28
C GLY A 334 6.32 4.51 -24.22
N GLN A 335 5.98 3.93 -23.07
CA GLN A 335 5.83 2.48 -22.88
C GLN A 335 4.36 2.06 -23.03
N VAL A 336 4.12 0.86 -23.52
CA VAL A 336 2.82 0.20 -23.35
C VAL A 336 2.68 -0.31 -21.90
N GLY A 337 1.47 -0.55 -21.42
CA GLY A 337 1.22 -0.88 -20.01
C GLY A 337 1.86 -2.16 -19.49
N ALA A 338 2.27 -3.09 -20.36
CA ALA A 338 2.93 -4.32 -19.95
C ALA A 338 3.77 -4.92 -21.09
N ASN A 339 4.66 -5.87 -20.76
CA ASN A 339 5.55 -6.53 -21.74
C ASN A 339 5.14 -7.98 -22.03
N ASN A 340 3.94 -8.40 -21.59
CA ASN A 340 3.44 -9.76 -21.80
C ASN A 340 2.92 -9.94 -23.23
N ASN A 341 3.14 -11.11 -23.82
CA ASN A 341 2.62 -11.45 -25.17
C ASN A 341 1.30 -12.22 -25.14
N VAL A 342 0.81 -12.57 -23.95
CA VAL A 342 -0.45 -13.29 -23.72
C VAL A 342 -1.24 -12.62 -22.59
N PRO A 343 -2.58 -12.70 -22.59
CA PRO A 343 -3.39 -12.21 -21.49
C PRO A 343 -3.03 -12.88 -20.15
N ILE A 344 -3.01 -12.09 -19.08
CA ILE A 344 -2.71 -12.51 -17.70
C ILE A 344 -4.02 -12.50 -16.89
N LEU A 345 -5.01 -13.27 -17.35
CA LEU A 345 -6.36 -13.25 -16.76
C LEU A 345 -6.44 -13.91 -15.38
N ASP A 346 -5.58 -14.88 -15.15
CA ASP A 346 -5.50 -15.68 -13.92
C ASP A 346 -4.43 -15.18 -12.94
N LEU A 347 -3.71 -14.11 -13.27
CA LEU A 347 -2.55 -13.58 -12.52
C LEU A 347 -1.42 -14.61 -12.33
N ALA A 348 -1.20 -15.48 -13.32
CA ALA A 348 -0.08 -16.41 -13.31
C ALA A 348 1.27 -15.69 -13.39
N PHE A 349 2.20 -16.09 -12.51
CA PHE A 349 3.58 -15.60 -12.51
C PHE A 349 4.50 -16.43 -13.42
N PRO A 350 5.58 -15.82 -13.95
CA PRO A 350 5.89 -14.40 -13.88
C PRO A 350 5.08 -13.58 -14.88
N PHE A 351 4.89 -12.30 -14.58
CA PHE A 351 4.36 -11.34 -15.54
C PHE A 351 5.07 -9.99 -15.43
N SER A 352 5.12 -9.24 -16.53
CA SER A 352 5.85 -7.97 -16.63
C SER A 352 4.91 -6.80 -16.92
N VAL A 353 4.98 -5.75 -16.11
CA VAL A 353 4.18 -4.52 -16.27
C VAL A 353 5.06 -3.29 -16.40
N ASN A 354 4.55 -2.24 -17.02
CA ASN A 354 5.18 -0.93 -17.07
C ASN A 354 4.24 0.12 -16.47
N CYS A 355 4.74 0.95 -15.57
CA CYS A 355 3.97 2.02 -14.96
C CYS A 355 4.91 3.20 -14.66
N TYR A 356 4.50 4.43 -14.99
CA TYR A 356 5.23 5.67 -14.73
C TYR A 356 6.68 5.74 -15.26
N GLY A 357 7.01 4.94 -16.28
CA GLY A 357 8.36 4.87 -16.86
C GLY A 357 9.20 3.70 -16.36
N SER A 358 8.76 3.03 -15.30
CA SER A 358 9.42 1.87 -14.73
C SER A 358 8.88 0.57 -15.33
N THR A 359 9.74 -0.44 -15.40
CA THR A 359 9.40 -1.82 -15.75
C THR A 359 9.54 -2.74 -14.54
N PHE A 360 8.51 -3.54 -14.29
CA PHE A 360 8.44 -4.47 -13.16
C PHE A 360 8.23 -5.89 -13.69
N ASN A 361 9.24 -6.74 -13.55
CA ASN A 361 9.16 -8.18 -13.80
C ASN A 361 8.80 -8.87 -12.49
N ILE A 362 7.51 -9.14 -12.30
CA ILE A 362 6.97 -9.60 -11.03
C ILE A 362 7.08 -11.11 -10.93
N GLN A 363 7.73 -11.56 -9.87
CA GLN A 363 7.94 -12.98 -9.55
C GLN A 363 7.01 -13.42 -8.41
N ALA A 364 6.66 -14.70 -8.40
CA ALA A 364 5.99 -15.30 -7.25
C ALA A 364 6.95 -15.34 -6.05
N PRO A 365 6.47 -15.06 -4.81
CA PRO A 365 7.28 -15.24 -3.62
C PRO A 365 7.58 -16.72 -3.40
N GLU A 366 8.76 -17.03 -2.87
CA GLU A 366 9.07 -18.38 -2.40
C GLU A 366 8.11 -18.75 -1.26
N VAL A 367 7.22 -19.70 -1.52
CA VAL A 367 6.37 -20.27 -0.48
C VAL A 367 7.21 -21.32 0.23
N ALA A 368 7.59 -21.07 1.49
CA ALA A 368 8.33 -22.05 2.28
C ALA A 368 7.59 -23.41 2.21
N PRO A 369 8.27 -24.52 1.88
CA PRO A 369 7.61 -25.81 1.76
C PRO A 369 6.96 -26.16 3.10
N ARG A 370 5.65 -26.41 3.07
CA ARG A 370 4.91 -26.93 4.22
C ARG A 370 5.68 -28.15 4.75
N PRO A 371 6.05 -28.22 6.04
CA PRO A 371 6.71 -29.41 6.56
C PRO A 371 5.81 -30.60 6.28
N SER A 372 6.32 -31.53 5.47
CA SER A 372 5.60 -32.74 5.10
C SER A 372 5.36 -33.52 6.39
N THR A 373 4.10 -33.63 6.82
CA THR A 373 3.68 -34.62 7.82
C THR A 373 3.49 -35.97 7.15
N THR A 374 4.43 -36.38 6.30
CA THR A 374 4.55 -37.77 5.89
C THR A 374 5.32 -38.48 7.01
N PRO A 375 4.76 -39.49 7.70
CA PRO A 375 5.52 -40.24 8.68
C PRO A 375 6.65 -40.95 7.94
N THR A 376 7.88 -40.48 8.10
CA THR A 376 9.06 -41.18 7.62
C THR A 376 9.18 -42.47 8.43
N MET A 377 8.83 -43.61 7.82
CA MET A 377 9.15 -44.90 8.40
C MET A 377 10.68 -45.03 8.53
N PRO A 378 11.20 -45.45 9.69
CA PRO A 378 12.64 -45.56 9.88
C PRO A 378 13.22 -46.67 9.00
N ALA A 379 14.38 -46.36 8.41
CA ALA A 379 15.13 -47.26 7.55
C ALA A 379 15.49 -48.56 8.30
N THR A 380 15.13 -49.69 7.70
CA THR A 380 15.48 -51.04 8.18
C THR A 380 16.98 -51.29 8.03
N SER A 381 17.67 -51.41 9.17
CA SER A 381 19.00 -52.00 9.26
C SER A 381 18.93 -53.52 9.09
N LYS A 382 19.78 -54.06 8.21
CA LYS A 382 19.92 -55.50 7.96
C LYS A 382 20.33 -56.24 9.24
N ILE A 383 19.51 -57.19 9.68
CA ILE A 383 19.93 -58.30 10.55
C ILE A 383 19.40 -59.61 9.96
N THR A 384 20.33 -60.50 9.66
CA THR A 384 20.16 -61.89 9.24
C THR A 384 19.61 -62.72 10.39
N THR A 385 18.49 -63.45 10.22
CA THR A 385 18.43 -64.93 10.35
C THR A 385 17.01 -65.52 10.31
N ARG A 386 16.94 -66.69 9.67
CA ARG A 386 16.07 -67.86 9.87
C ARG A 386 14.59 -67.81 9.46
N THR A 387 14.36 -68.49 8.35
CA THR A 387 13.15 -69.18 7.89
C THR A 387 12.40 -69.89 9.03
N THR A 388 11.10 -69.62 9.15
CA THR A 388 10.12 -70.62 9.57
C THR A 388 8.79 -70.32 8.88
N VAL A 389 8.31 -71.32 8.17
CA VAL A 389 7.05 -71.37 7.42
C VAL A 389 5.90 -71.54 8.41
N PHE A 390 4.80 -70.77 8.29
CA PHE A 390 3.46 -71.26 8.64
C PHE A 390 2.36 -70.53 7.84
N GLN A 391 1.35 -71.32 7.49
CA GLN A 391 0.32 -71.09 6.48
C GLN A 391 -0.83 -70.17 6.92
N THR A 392 -1.54 -69.65 5.92
CA THR A 392 -2.77 -68.84 5.94
C THR A 392 -3.94 -69.49 6.68
N PRO A 393 -4.95 -68.67 7.03
CA PRO A 393 -6.27 -68.94 6.46
C PRO A 393 -7.02 -67.70 5.95
N VAL A 394 -7.86 -67.98 4.95
CA VAL A 394 -8.81 -67.12 4.22
C VAL A 394 -10.17 -67.17 4.91
N ILE A 395 -10.82 -66.02 5.18
CA ILE A 395 -12.30 -65.86 5.34
C ILE A 395 -12.65 -64.41 4.96
N SER A 396 -13.23 -64.15 3.78
CA SER A 396 -14.66 -64.08 3.39
C SER A 396 -15.42 -62.83 3.85
N THR A 397 -15.97 -62.16 2.84
CA THR A 397 -16.85 -60.97 2.82
C THR A 397 -18.18 -61.14 3.54
N ALA A 398 -18.66 -60.06 4.16
CA ALA A 398 -20.07 -59.87 4.51
C ALA A 398 -20.50 -58.40 4.31
N THR A 399 -21.64 -58.23 3.65
CA THR A 399 -22.32 -56.99 3.25
C THR A 399 -23.62 -56.87 4.03
N ILE A 400 -23.93 -55.77 4.74
CA ILE A 400 -25.31 -55.32 5.08
C ILE A 400 -25.27 -53.81 5.54
N PRO A 401 -26.39 -53.03 5.65
CA PRO A 401 -27.11 -52.31 4.60
C PRO A 401 -27.35 -50.80 4.86
N SER A 402 -27.94 -50.16 3.85
CA SER A 402 -28.54 -48.82 3.80
C SER A 402 -29.63 -48.56 4.85
N ALA A 403 -29.68 -47.33 5.40
CA ALA A 403 -30.75 -46.82 6.26
C ALA A 403 -31.24 -45.43 5.79
N THR A 404 -32.56 -45.30 5.75
CA THR A 404 -33.40 -44.19 5.23
C THR A 404 -33.45 -42.99 6.20
N PRO A 405 -33.76 -41.75 5.74
CA PRO A 405 -33.75 -40.56 6.61
C PRO A 405 -35.08 -40.36 7.34
N SER A 406 -34.99 -40.04 8.64
CA SER A 406 -36.14 -39.71 9.48
C SER A 406 -36.44 -38.19 9.48
N LYS A 407 -37.73 -37.88 9.32
CA LYS A 407 -38.34 -36.55 9.45
C LYS A 407 -38.24 -36.04 10.90
N THR A 408 -37.98 -34.75 11.06
CA THR A 408 -38.35 -34.00 12.28
C THR A 408 -38.93 -32.63 11.88
N ALA A 409 -40.06 -32.27 12.49
CA ALA A 409 -40.93 -31.14 12.20
C ALA A 409 -40.51 -29.84 12.93
N PRO A 410 -41.08 -28.66 12.58
CA PRO A 410 -40.54 -27.34 12.92
C PRO A 410 -41.19 -26.71 14.17
N PHE A 411 -40.50 -25.75 14.79
CA PHE A 411 -40.99 -24.91 15.89
C PHE A 411 -40.52 -23.45 15.72
N PRO A 412 -41.19 -22.46 16.33
CA PRO A 412 -42.11 -21.58 15.61
C PRO A 412 -41.57 -20.17 15.34
N ALA A 413 -42.15 -19.54 14.31
CA ALA A 413 -41.98 -18.13 14.00
C ALA A 413 -42.57 -17.24 15.10
N THR A 414 -41.74 -16.38 15.69
CA THR A 414 -42.21 -15.28 16.54
C THR A 414 -42.32 -14.03 15.69
N THR A 415 -43.55 -13.60 15.42
CA THR A 415 -43.90 -12.35 14.75
C THR A 415 -43.64 -11.17 15.68
N ILE A 416 -42.60 -10.37 15.41
CA ILE A 416 -42.48 -9.02 15.99
C ILE A 416 -43.07 -8.04 14.98
N LYS A 417 -44.25 -7.51 15.29
CA LYS A 417 -44.82 -6.33 14.62
C LYS A 417 -43.95 -5.11 14.99
N SER A 418 -43.13 -4.65 14.05
CA SER A 418 -42.52 -3.31 14.12
C SER A 418 -43.43 -2.34 13.36
N THR A 419 -44.16 -1.54 14.11
CA THR A 419 -44.89 -0.36 13.63
C THR A 419 -43.90 0.68 13.11
N PHE A 420 -43.87 0.87 11.79
CA PHE A 420 -43.22 2.01 11.15
C PHE A 420 -44.00 3.30 11.49
N SER A 421 -43.45 4.11 12.40
CA SER A 421 -43.87 5.50 12.58
C SER A 421 -43.10 6.38 11.60
N THR A 422 -43.77 6.77 10.52
CA THR A 422 -43.33 7.79 9.57
C THR A 422 -43.28 9.16 10.22
N ARG A 423 -42.10 9.59 10.70
CA ARG A 423 -41.87 10.99 11.08
C ARG A 423 -41.31 11.76 9.89
N SER A 424 -42.23 12.39 9.17
CA SER A 424 -41.97 13.43 8.17
C SER A 424 -41.04 14.51 8.75
N ARG A 425 -39.85 14.67 8.17
CA ARG A 425 -38.96 15.81 8.44
C ARG A 425 -38.97 16.74 7.22
N ARG A 426 -39.88 17.71 7.34
CA ARG A 426 -40.10 18.90 6.52
C ARG A 426 -38.77 19.60 6.20
N THR A 427 -38.37 19.58 4.93
CA THR A 427 -37.30 20.42 4.39
C THR A 427 -37.80 21.86 4.30
N LYS A 428 -37.19 22.78 5.08
CA LYS A 428 -37.36 24.22 4.87
C LYS A 428 -36.33 24.66 3.84
N SER A 429 -36.80 24.85 2.62
CA SER A 429 -36.19 25.72 1.62
C SER A 429 -36.08 27.14 2.18
N SER A 430 -34.87 27.71 2.22
CA SER A 430 -34.69 29.16 2.23
C SER A 430 -33.88 29.55 1.01
N SER A 431 -34.59 30.08 0.01
CA SER A 431 -34.05 30.85 -1.10
C SER A 431 -33.31 32.07 -0.55
N ARG A 432 -32.02 32.24 -0.91
CA ARG A 432 -31.36 33.54 -0.84
C ARG A 432 -30.70 33.86 -2.18
N THR A 433 -31.35 34.79 -2.86
CA THR A 433 -30.94 35.47 -4.08
C THR A 433 -29.74 36.37 -3.81
N THR A 434 -28.65 36.24 -4.57
CA THR A 434 -27.67 37.33 -4.78
C THR A 434 -27.09 37.28 -6.20
N THR A 435 -27.69 38.10 -7.06
CA THR A 435 -27.08 38.94 -8.09
C THR A 435 -25.69 38.60 -8.64
N SER A 436 -25.70 38.19 -9.92
CA SER A 436 -24.60 38.30 -10.89
C SER A 436 -24.11 39.74 -11.04
N LYS A 437 -22.79 39.94 -10.95
CA LYS A 437 -22.07 41.06 -11.56
C LYS A 437 -20.94 40.51 -12.40
N LYS A 438 -21.10 40.62 -13.73
CA LYS A 438 -20.03 40.54 -14.72
C LYS A 438 -19.09 41.73 -14.53
N SER A 439 -17.78 41.46 -14.48
CA SER A 439 -16.76 42.44 -14.82
C SER A 439 -15.77 41.79 -15.77
N SER A 440 -15.77 42.27 -17.00
CA SER A 440 -14.78 41.97 -18.03
C SER A 440 -13.46 42.66 -17.70
N ALA A 441 -12.34 41.95 -17.86
CA ALA A 441 -11.03 42.57 -18.05
C ALA A 441 -10.27 41.78 -19.12
N VAL A 442 -10.09 42.44 -20.27
CA VAL A 442 -9.21 42.07 -21.37
C VAL A 442 -7.81 42.54 -21.02
N THR A 443 -6.78 41.68 -21.02
CA THR A 443 -5.39 42.12 -21.28
C THR A 443 -4.50 40.97 -21.77
N LEU A 444 -4.17 41.03 -23.07
CA LEU A 444 -2.90 40.77 -23.78
C LEU A 444 -2.04 39.55 -23.41
N ALA A 445 -1.88 38.68 -24.43
CA ALA A 445 -0.82 37.70 -24.55
C ALA A 445 0.57 38.35 -24.62
N VAL A 446 1.52 37.81 -23.84
CA VAL A 446 2.96 38.07 -23.98
C VAL A 446 3.66 36.73 -24.08
N SER A 447 4.21 36.46 -25.27
CA SER A 447 5.15 35.38 -25.54
C SER A 447 6.49 35.67 -24.83
N LYS A 448 7.13 34.62 -24.28
CA LYS A 448 8.52 34.68 -23.84
C LYS A 448 9.33 33.46 -24.30
N PRO A 449 10.65 33.65 -24.49
CA PRO A 449 11.41 33.00 -25.55
C PRO A 449 12.25 31.80 -25.09
N SER A 450 12.67 31.01 -26.07
CA SER A 450 13.78 30.06 -25.98
C SER A 450 15.09 30.76 -25.59
N SER A 451 15.83 30.22 -24.63
CA SER A 451 17.27 30.49 -24.54
C SER A 451 18.05 29.27 -24.09
N SER A 452 18.84 28.75 -25.01
CA SER A 452 20.06 27.98 -24.76
C SER A 452 21.01 28.78 -23.86
N ARG A 453 21.76 28.12 -22.98
CA ARG A 453 22.92 28.77 -22.33
C ARG A 453 24.15 27.87 -22.37
N ILE A 454 25.13 28.41 -23.08
CA ILE A 454 26.49 27.94 -23.36
C ILE A 454 27.36 28.09 -22.09
N GLN A 455 28.32 27.16 -21.93
CA GLN A 455 29.43 27.20 -20.97
C GLN A 455 30.40 28.37 -21.24
N ALA A 456 30.88 29.04 -20.18
CA ALA A 456 32.19 29.70 -20.20
C ALA A 456 32.74 29.96 -18.77
N THR A 457 34.00 29.61 -18.60
CA THR A 457 34.92 29.69 -17.44
C THR A 457 35.55 31.08 -17.25
N SER A 458 35.93 31.46 -16.00
CA SER A 458 37.23 32.11 -15.69
C SER A 458 37.43 32.44 -14.19
N THR A 459 38.47 31.83 -13.60
CA THR A 459 39.57 32.33 -12.71
C THR A 459 39.37 33.41 -11.63
N GLY A 460 39.75 33.09 -10.38
CA GLY A 460 40.24 34.09 -9.40
C GLY A 460 40.31 33.71 -7.89
N VAL A 461 41.36 33.00 -7.47
CA VAL A 461 42.04 32.94 -6.13
C VAL A 461 41.22 32.71 -4.85
N GLY A 462 40.77 31.48 -4.67
CA GLY A 462 40.93 30.65 -3.46
C GLY A 462 41.35 29.27 -3.96
N VAL A 463 41.98 28.39 -3.17
CA VAL A 463 42.50 27.08 -3.67
C VAL A 463 41.37 26.27 -4.31
N GLY A 464 41.22 26.41 -5.64
CA GLY A 464 40.04 26.00 -6.38
C GLY A 464 40.27 24.64 -6.98
N VAL A 465 39.39 23.71 -6.65
CA VAL A 465 39.47 22.34 -7.12
C VAL A 465 38.81 22.27 -8.49
N SER A 466 39.50 21.68 -9.46
CA SER A 466 38.96 21.45 -10.80
C SER A 466 37.83 20.43 -10.77
N ASN A 467 36.79 20.66 -11.58
CA ASN A 467 35.70 19.69 -11.78
C ASN A 467 36.26 18.33 -12.24
N GLY A 468 35.90 17.27 -11.52
CA GLY A 468 36.33 15.89 -11.81
C GLY A 468 37.57 15.39 -11.06
N ALA A 469 37.97 16.00 -9.94
CA ALA A 469 39.06 15.48 -9.11
C ALA A 469 38.70 14.13 -8.44
N ALA A 470 39.63 13.17 -8.47
CA ALA A 470 39.45 11.85 -7.85
C ALA A 470 39.55 11.94 -6.31
N CYS A 471 38.63 11.29 -5.60
CA CYS A 471 38.56 11.31 -4.13
C CYS A 471 39.17 10.03 -3.54
N THR A 472 40.17 10.14 -2.65
CA THR A 472 40.84 8.97 -2.03
C THR A 472 40.34 8.63 -0.63
N GLN A 473 39.57 9.50 0.05
CA GLN A 473 38.94 9.25 1.35
C GLN A 473 37.62 10.02 1.51
N PHE A 474 36.60 9.37 2.08
CA PHE A 474 35.27 9.94 2.31
C PHE A 474 35.30 11.00 3.44
N GLY A 475 34.70 12.17 3.22
CA GLY A 475 34.40 13.16 4.27
C GLY A 475 35.41 14.30 4.49
N GLN A 476 36.45 14.45 3.66
CA GLN A 476 37.44 15.53 3.84
C GLN A 476 37.05 16.88 3.21
N TRP A 477 35.87 17.04 2.61
CA TRP A 477 35.58 18.21 1.77
C TRP A 477 34.21 18.80 2.12
N ALA A 478 34.16 20.09 2.47
CA ALA A 478 32.95 20.79 2.85
C ALA A 478 32.47 21.72 1.73
N CYS A 479 31.17 21.65 1.39
CA CYS A 479 30.52 22.57 0.48
C CYS A 479 29.71 23.63 1.23
N SER A 480 29.70 24.84 0.69
CA SER A 480 28.66 25.81 1.07
C SER A 480 27.31 25.39 0.47
N ASN A 481 26.21 25.80 1.10
CA ASN A 481 24.82 25.41 0.83
C ASN A 481 24.29 25.75 -0.60
N VAL A 482 25.15 26.08 -1.54
CA VAL A 482 24.82 26.54 -2.91
C VAL A 482 25.53 25.72 -4.00
N CYS A 483 26.32 24.71 -3.62
CA CYS A 483 26.87 23.70 -4.55
C CYS A 483 26.24 22.34 -4.27
N ILE A 484 25.76 21.68 -5.31
CA ILE A 484 25.26 20.30 -5.26
C ILE A 484 26.39 19.37 -5.68
N CYS A 485 26.59 18.33 -4.88
CA CYS A 485 27.61 17.31 -5.10
C CYS A 485 26.95 16.01 -5.51
N ASN A 486 27.25 15.51 -6.72
CA ASN A 486 26.77 14.21 -7.17
C ASN A 486 27.94 13.30 -7.54
N TYR A 487 27.76 12.01 -7.26
CA TYR A 487 28.62 10.98 -7.82
C TYR A 487 28.19 10.69 -9.25
N THR A 488 29.14 10.76 -10.16
CA THR A 488 28.93 10.35 -11.55
C THR A 488 29.90 9.24 -11.89
N ASP A 489 29.39 8.25 -12.61
CA ASP A 489 30.18 7.12 -13.07
C ASP A 489 31.12 7.57 -14.19
N THR A 490 32.40 7.29 -14.04
CA THR A 490 33.43 7.62 -15.04
C THR A 490 34.24 6.37 -15.37
N ALA A 491 34.98 6.40 -16.48
CA ALA A 491 35.76 5.25 -16.95
C ALA A 491 36.79 4.74 -15.94
N ASP A 492 37.21 5.58 -14.98
CA ASP A 492 38.20 5.25 -13.94
C ASP A 492 37.57 5.05 -12.53
N GLY A 493 36.24 4.96 -12.44
CA GLY A 493 35.48 4.80 -11.20
C GLY A 493 34.51 5.96 -10.91
N PHE A 494 34.03 6.07 -9.68
CA PHE A 494 33.11 7.14 -9.30
C PHE A 494 33.85 8.46 -9.08
N ALA A 495 33.50 9.50 -9.85
CA ALA A 495 34.00 10.85 -9.65
C ALA A 495 32.95 11.73 -8.99
N LEU A 496 33.38 12.56 -8.04
CA LEU A 496 32.56 13.65 -7.52
C LEU A 496 32.51 14.76 -8.56
N VAL A 497 31.30 15.10 -9.01
CA VAL A 497 31.08 16.24 -9.89
C VAL A 497 30.24 17.28 -9.15
N TRP A 498 30.74 18.51 -9.17
CA TRP A 498 30.13 19.63 -8.47
C TRP A 498 29.35 20.49 -9.45
N TYR A 499 28.11 20.81 -9.09
CA TYR A 499 27.26 21.75 -9.80
C TYR A 499 26.94 22.91 -8.88
N CYS A 500 27.56 24.06 -9.14
CA CYS A 500 27.28 25.28 -8.41
C CYS A 500 26.46 26.23 -9.28
N SER A 501 25.35 26.74 -8.74
CA SER A 501 24.44 27.61 -9.47
C SER A 501 24.92 29.07 -9.55
N GLU A 502 25.89 29.45 -8.72
CA GLU A 502 26.44 30.81 -8.66
C GLU A 502 27.92 30.85 -9.03
N LYS A 503 28.35 31.98 -9.59
CA LYS A 503 29.68 32.16 -10.18
C LYS A 503 30.81 32.26 -9.13
N ASP A 504 30.46 32.58 -7.89
CA ASP A 504 31.40 32.85 -6.79
C ASP A 504 31.43 31.74 -5.72
N ALA A 505 30.75 30.61 -5.99
CA ALA A 505 30.74 29.48 -5.09
C ALA A 505 32.08 28.72 -5.15
N PHE A 506 32.60 28.30 -3.99
CA PHE A 506 33.88 27.61 -3.88
C PHE A 506 33.79 26.41 -2.92
N CYS A 507 34.68 25.44 -3.14
CA CYS A 507 34.87 24.28 -2.25
C CYS A 507 36.24 24.43 -1.58
N THR A 508 36.31 24.16 -0.27
CA THR A 508 37.58 24.13 0.47
C THR A 508 37.91 22.70 0.87
N VAL A 509 39.20 22.37 0.74
CA VAL A 509 39.80 21.14 1.30
C VAL A 509 39.83 21.21 2.81
#